data_AF-A0A0Q6QK31-F1
#
_entry.id   AF-A0A0Q6QK31-F1
#
_cell.length_a   1.000
_cell.length_b   1.000
_cell.length_c   1.000
_cell.angle_alpha   90.00
_cell.angle_beta   90.00
_cell.angle_gamma   90.00
#
_symmetry.space_group_name_H-M   'P 1'
#
loop_
_entity.id
_entity.type
_entity.pdbx_description
1 polymer ?
#
loop_
_entity_poly.entity_id
_entity_poly.type
_entity_poly.pdbx_seq_one_letter_code
_entity_poly.pdbx_strand_id
1 'polypeptide(L)' 'MSHAPRKAANLSLDSGLMAQARELNINISRAAEDGIERAIRSERERLWRLENVEAIRQENEYVEKNGLPFAKYRQF' A
#
# COMPACT_ATOMS: atom_id res chain seq x y z
N MET A 1 -5.87 19.32 -2.25
CA MET A 1 -5.37 18.48 -3.35
C MET A 1 -6.53 18.25 -4.31
N SER A 2 -6.38 18.61 -5.58
CA SER A 2 -7.45 18.40 -6.57
C SER A 2 -7.61 16.91 -6.82
N HIS A 3 -8.80 16.37 -6.52
CA HIS A 3 -9.11 15.00 -6.90
C HIS A 3 -9.19 14.95 -8.42
N ALA A 4 -8.41 14.07 -9.05
CA ALA A 4 -8.53 13.83 -10.47
C ALA A 4 -9.98 13.46 -10.81
N PRO A 5 -10.52 13.88 -11.97
CA PRO A 5 -11.89 13.60 -12.34
C PRO A 5 -12.13 12.08 -12.37
N ARG A 6 -13.23 11.64 -11.74
CA ARG A 6 -13.61 10.23 -11.72
C ARG A 6 -13.96 9.77 -13.14
N LYS A 7 -13.36 8.65 -13.55
CA LYS A 7 -13.68 7.99 -14.81
C LYS A 7 -14.49 6.73 -14.53
N ALA A 8 -15.63 6.58 -15.20
CA ALA A 8 -16.42 5.36 -15.12
C ALA A 8 -15.63 4.18 -15.73
N ALA A 9 -15.66 3.04 -15.05
CA ALA A 9 -15.04 1.80 -15.51
C ALA A 9 -16.08 0.67 -15.43
N ASN A 10 -16.19 -0.13 -16.49
CA ASN A 10 -17.01 -1.34 -16.49
C ASN A 10 -16.13 -2.50 -16.01
N LEU A 11 -16.58 -3.16 -14.95
CA LEU A 11 -15.86 -4.25 -14.29
C LEU A 11 -16.78 -5.48 -14.20
N SER A 12 -16.22 -6.66 -14.42
CA SER A 12 -16.91 -7.92 -14.14
C SER A 12 -16.51 -8.37 -12.73
N LEU A 13 -17.49 -8.48 -11.84
CA LEU A 13 -17.31 -8.88 -10.44
C LEU A 13 -18.22 -10.07 -10.14
N ASP A 14 -17.85 -10.84 -9.11
CA ASP A 14 -18.65 -11.96 -8.64
C ASP A 14 -20.06 -11.51 -8.25
N SER A 15 -21.07 -12.19 -8.82
CA SER A 15 -22.47 -11.82 -8.63
C SER A 15 -22.96 -12.05 -7.20
N GLY A 16 -22.42 -13.05 -6.50
CA GLY A 16 -22.73 -13.33 -5.10
C GLY A 16 -22.20 -12.25 -4.16
N LEU A 17 -20.98 -11.77 -4.39
CA LEU A 17 -20.42 -10.62 -3.66
C LEU A 17 -21.21 -9.35 -3.92
N MET A 18 -21.65 -9.12 -5.17
CA MET A 18 -22.49 -7.97 -5.51
C MET A 18 -23.85 -8.01 -4.82
N ALA A 19 -24.47 -9.18 -4.71
CA ALA A 19 -25.73 -9.36 -4.00
C ALA A 19 -25.57 -9.07 -2.50
N GLN A 20 -24.56 -9.66 -1.86
CA GLN A 20 -24.27 -9.44 -0.44
C GLN A 20 -23.96 -7.97 -0.14
N ALA A 21 -23.16 -7.31 -0.99
CA ALA A 21 -22.85 -5.89 -0.82
C ALA A 21 -24.10 -5.01 -0.88
N ARG A 22 -25.05 -5.33 -1.77
CA ARG A 22 -26.33 -4.61 -1.85
C ARG A 22 -27.20 -4.85 -0.63
N GLU A 23 -27.30 -6.09 -0.16
CA GLU A 23 -28.05 -6.45 1.06
C GLU A 23 -27.53 -5.69 2.28
N LEU A 24 -26.20 -5.55 2.38
CA LEU A 24 -25.53 -4.82 3.45
C LEU A 24 -25.47 -3.30 3.22
N ASN A 25 -26.11 -2.76 2.18
CA ASN A 25 -26.08 -1.34 1.81
C ASN A 25 -24.65 -0.76 1.65
N ILE A 26 -23.70 -1.58 1.18
CA ILE A 26 -22.32 -1.17 0.95
C ILE A 26 -22.25 -0.33 -0.34
N ASN A 27 -21.52 0.79 -0.27
CA ASN A 27 -21.20 1.59 -1.44
C ASN A 27 -20.12 0.90 -2.28
N ILE A 28 -20.56 0.14 -3.29
CA ILE A 28 -19.71 -0.71 -4.13
C ILE A 28 -18.62 0.10 -4.84
N SER A 29 -18.97 1.28 -5.38
CA SER A 29 -18.00 2.12 -6.09
C SER A 29 -16.88 2.58 -5.17
N ARG A 30 -17.22 2.99 -3.95
CA ARG A 30 -16.22 3.38 -2.95
C ARG A 30 -15.37 2.21 -2.50
N ALA A 31 -15.99 1.06 -2.24
CA ALA A 31 -15.26 -0.16 -1.86
C ALA A 31 -14.28 -0.62 -2.95
N ALA A 32 -14.66 -0.49 -4.22
CA ALA A 32 -13.80 -0.79 -5.36
C ALA A 32 -12.63 0.21 -5.44
N GLU A 33 -12.88 1.51 -5.28
CA GLU A 33 -11.83 2.55 -5.28
C GLU A 33 -10.81 2.31 -4.15
N ASP A 34 -11.28 2.08 -2.92
CA ASP A 34 -10.43 1.78 -1.77
C ASP A 34 -9.62 0.49 -1.99
N GLY A 35 -10.23 -0.51 -2.64
CA GLY A 35 -9.56 -1.77 -2.99
C GLY A 35 -8.42 -1.57 -4.00
N ILE A 36 -8.66 -0.77 -5.03
CA ILE A 36 -7.66 -0.43 -6.06
C ILE A 36 -6.53 0.39 -5.43
N GLU A 37 -6.83 1.38 -4.59
CA GLU A 37 -5.81 2.17 -3.90
C GLU A 37 -4.89 1.29 -3.04
N ARG A 38 -5.48 0.37 -2.26
CA ARG A 38 -4.70 -0.59 -1.45
C ARG A 38 -3.81 -1.48 -2.32
N ALA A 39 -4.33 -1.98 -3.44
CA ALA A 39 -3.56 -2.81 -4.36
C ALA A 39 -2.38 -2.03 -4.98
N ILE A 40 -2.62 -0.80 -5.44
CA ILE A 40 -1.57 0.08 -5.98
C ILE A 40 -0.49 0.35 -4.93
N ARG A 41 -0.90 0.70 -3.69
CA ARG A 41 0.05 0.96 -2.62
C ARG A 41 0.91 -0.27 -2.31
N SER A 42 0.28 -1.44 -2.15
CA SER A 42 0.99 -2.69 -1.89
C SER A 42 2.00 -3.01 -3.00
N GLU A 43 1.63 -2.80 -4.26
CA GLU A 43 2.51 -3.08 -5.39
C GLU A 43 3.67 -2.08 -5.46
N ARG A 44 3.42 -0.80 -5.20
CA ARG A 44 4.49 0.21 -5.09
C ARG A 44 5.46 -0.12 -3.96
N GLU A 45 4.97 -0.52 -2.80
CA GLU A 45 5.82 -0.94 -1.69
C GLU A 45 6.67 -2.17 -2.04
N ARG A 46 6.09 -3.13 -2.78
CA ARG A 46 6.81 -4.31 -3.27
C ARG A 46 7.93 -3.91 -4.24
N LEU A 47 7.62 -3.07 -5.23
CA LEU A 47 8.60 -2.59 -6.21
C LEU A 47 9.71 -1.78 -5.54
N TRP A 48 9.35 -0.85 -4.65
CA TRP A 48 10.33 -0.06 -3.90
C TRP A 48 11.27 -0.95 -3.09
N ARG A 49 10.74 -1.99 -2.40
CA ARG A 49 11.58 -2.95 -1.68
C ARG A 49 12.56 -3.66 -2.60
N LEU A 50 12.13 -4.07 -3.79
CA LEU A 50 12.99 -4.72 -4.78
C LEU A 50 14.09 -3.79 -5.29
N GLU A 51 13.73 -2.54 -5.62
CA GLU A 51 14.68 -1.53 -6.08
C GLU A 51 15.72 -1.18 -5.01
N ASN A 52 15.34 -1.24 -3.73
CA ASN A 52 16.19 -0.82 -2.61
C ASN A 52 16.83 -1.99 -1.85
N VAL A 53 16.75 -3.24 -2.34
CA VAL A 53 17.33 -4.42 -1.65
C VAL A 53 18.80 -4.21 -1.29
N GLU A 54 19.59 -3.72 -2.24
CA GLU A 54 21.04 -3.54 -2.04
C GLU A 54 21.34 -2.41 -1.05
N ALA A 55 20.61 -1.30 -1.13
CA ALA A 55 20.75 -0.19 -0.19
C ALA A 55 20.36 -0.62 1.24
N ILE A 56 19.27 -1.37 1.38
CA ILE A 56 18.84 -1.94 2.68
C ILE A 56 19.90 -2.91 3.22
N ARG A 57 20.47 -3.77 2.36
CA ARG A 57 21.55 -4.69 2.79
C ARG A 57 22.77 -3.92 3.29
N GLN A 58 23.23 -2.93 2.53
CA GLN A 58 24.40 -2.13 2.90
C GLN A 58 24.18 -1.39 4.23
N GLU A 59 23.00 -0.80 4.42
CA GLU A 59 22.65 -0.12 5.66
C GLU A 59 22.60 -1.10 6.85
N ASN A 60 21.99 -2.28 6.67
CA ASN A 60 21.95 -3.31 7.70
C ASN A 60 23.37 -3.76 8.10
N GLU A 61 24.25 -4.03 7.12
CA GLU A 61 25.65 -4.38 7.39
C GLU A 61 26.41 -3.27 8.11
N TYR A 62 26.13 -2.00 7.77
CA TYR A 62 26.72 -0.85 8.45
C TYR A 62 26.28 -0.82 9.92
N VAL A 63 24.99 -0.98 10.20
CA VAL A 63 24.45 -0.98 11.56
C VAL A 63 24.98 -2.15 12.38
N GLU A 64 25.11 -3.34 11.79
CA GLU A 64 25.71 -4.51 12.46
C GLU A 64 27.16 -4.25 12.87
N LYS A 65 27.94 -3.58 12.01
CA LYS A 65 29.36 -3.30 12.26
C LYS A 65 29.58 -2.11 13.21
N ASN A 66 28.76 -1.07 13.11
CA ASN A 66 29.00 0.22 13.76
C ASN A 66 28.01 0.54 14.89
N GLY A 67 26.98 -0.29 15.07
CA GLY A 67 25.83 0.00 15.91
C GLY A 67 24.87 1.01 15.25
N LEU A 68 23.77 1.30 15.94
CA LEU A 68 22.77 2.24 15.45
C LEU A 68 23.34 3.67 15.39
N PRO A 69 23.28 4.35 14.23
CA PRO A 69 23.61 5.75 14.12
C PRO A 69 22.87 6.57 15.17
N PHE A 70 23.58 7.51 15.80
CA PHE A 70 23.00 8.44 16.77
C PHE A 70 22.33 7.81 18.00
N ALA A 71 22.53 6.51 18.27
CA ALA A 71 21.98 5.85 19.45
C ALA A 71 22.33 6.59 20.76
N LYS A 72 23.52 7.21 20.82
CA LYS A 72 24.00 8.04 21.94
C LYS A 72 23.13 9.27 22.26
N TYR A 73 22.23 9.68 21.37
CA TYR A 73 21.32 10.81 21.56
C TYR A 73 19.87 10.37 21.81
N ARG A 74 19.58 9.06 21.84
CA ARG A 74 18.23 8.55 22.09
C ARG A 74 17.88 8.79 23.57
N GLN A 75 16.97 9.73 23.83
CA GLN A 75 16.32 9.93 25.13
C GLN A 75 15.07 9.04 25.14
N PHE A 76 15.08 8.01 25.98
CA PHE A 76 13.94 7.10 26.19
C PHE A 76 12.84 7.79 26.99
#